data_AF-A0A956ZHV1-F1
#
_entry.id   AF-A0A956ZHV1-F1
#
_cell.length_a   1.000
_cell.length_b   1.000
_cell.length_c   1.000
_cell.angle_alpha   90.00
_cell.angle_beta   90.00
_cell.angle_gamma   90.00
#
_symmetry.space_group_name_H-M   'P 1'
#
loop_
_entity.id
_entity.type
_entity.pdbx_description
1 polymer ?
#
loop_
_entity_poly.entity_id
_entity_poly.type
_entity_poly.pdbx_seq_one_letter_code
_entity_poly.pdbx_strand_id
1 'polypeptide(L)' 'MKKVVPLGKARETSLYGSKAVGLGDAARLGLPVPPGVALSGDLVEAVASGDHKATEKVARAIFDLKGPFAVRSS' A
#
# COMPACT_ATOMS: atom_id res chain seq x y z
N MET A 1 12.48 5.33 -2.89
CA MET A 1 12.38 5.44 -1.41
C MET A 1 11.33 4.46 -0.93
N LYS A 2 11.69 3.54 -0.02
CA LYS A 2 10.80 2.53 0.55
C LYS A 2 9.63 3.20 1.32
N LYS A 3 8.49 3.40 0.66
CA LYS A 3 7.35 4.19 1.13
C LYS A 3 6.12 3.29 1.30
N VAL A 4 5.32 3.62 2.31
CA VAL A 4 3.97 3.08 2.52
C VAL A 4 3.05 4.24 2.87
N VAL A 5 1.86 4.27 2.28
CA VAL A 5 0.86 5.33 2.50
C VAL A 5 -0.55 4.75 2.54
N PRO A 6 -1.51 5.38 3.23
CA PRO A 6 -2.94 5.05 3.07
C PRO A 6 -3.36 5.13 1.60
N LEU A 7 -4.27 4.26 1.15
CA LEU A 7 -4.73 4.22 -0.25
C LEU A 7 -5.16 5.59 -0.80
N GLY A 8 -5.93 6.36 -0.02
CA GLY A 8 -6.36 7.72 -0.42
C GLY A 8 -5.22 8.72 -0.65
N LYS A 9 -3.99 8.42 -0.21
CA LYS A 9 -2.78 9.22 -0.42
C LYS A 9 -1.88 8.67 -1.55
N ALA A 10 -2.16 7.50 -2.10
CA ALA A 10 -1.44 6.97 -3.25
C ALA A 10 -1.84 7.74 -4.52
N ARG A 11 -0.89 8.49 -5.09
CA ARG A 11 -1.10 9.33 -6.28
C ARG A 11 -0.11 9.07 -7.43
N GLU A 12 1.03 8.45 -7.12
CA GLU A 12 2.12 8.25 -8.09
C GLU A 12 2.12 6.82 -8.62
N THR A 13 1.68 6.62 -9.87
CA THR A 13 1.61 5.29 -10.50
C THR A 13 2.97 4.64 -10.65
N SER A 14 4.02 5.42 -10.95
CA SER A 14 5.40 4.94 -11.04
C SER A 14 5.93 4.40 -9.71
N LEU A 15 5.35 4.83 -8.58
CA LEU A 15 5.77 4.43 -7.25
C LEU A 15 4.92 3.29 -6.68
N TYR A 16 3.59 3.36 -6.85
CA TYR A 16 2.63 2.48 -6.18
C TYR A 16 1.87 1.52 -7.12
N GLY A 17 2.02 1.67 -8.43
CA GLY A 17 1.27 0.92 -9.44
C GLY A 17 -0.14 1.45 -9.69
N SER A 18 -0.69 1.13 -10.86
CA SER A 18 -1.98 1.66 -11.33
C SER A 18 -3.16 1.18 -10.50
N LYS A 19 -3.10 -0.02 -9.91
CA LYS A 19 -4.18 -0.57 -9.08
C LYS A 19 -4.32 0.21 -7.76
N ALA A 20 -3.21 0.46 -7.07
CA ALA A 20 -3.23 1.21 -5.82
C ALA A 20 -3.64 2.68 -6.04
N VAL A 21 -3.13 3.30 -7.10
CA VAL A 21 -3.52 4.67 -7.47
C VAL A 21 -5.00 4.74 -7.85
N GLY A 22 -5.51 3.81 -8.66
CA GLY A 22 -6.92 3.77 -9.04
C GLY A 22 -7.87 3.53 -7.86
N LEU A 23 -7.50 2.66 -6.91
CA LEU A 23 -8.25 2.52 -5.64
C LEU A 23 -8.20 3.81 -4.81
N GLY A 24 -7.05 4.49 -4.80
CA GLY A 24 -6.90 5.80 -4.16
C GLY A 24 -7.77 6.87 -4.81
N ASP A 25 -7.88 6.89 -6.14
CA ASP A 25 -8.76 7.79 -6.88
C ASP A 25 -10.23 7.53 -6.55
N ALA A 26 -10.66 6.27 -6.57
CA ALA A 26 -12.01 5.89 -6.18
C ALA A 26 -12.34 6.35 -4.75
N ALA A 27 -11.43 6.14 -3.80
CA ALA A 27 -11.61 6.59 -2.42
C ALA A 27 -11.71 8.12 -2.30
N ARG A 28 -10.90 8.87 -3.07
CA ARG A 28 -10.95 10.34 -3.13
C ARG A 28 -12.24 10.87 -3.74
N LEU A 29 -12.86 10.11 -4.63
CA LEU A 29 -14.17 10.41 -5.24
C LEU A 29 -15.35 10.01 -4.35
N GLY A 30 -15.10 9.52 -3.12
CA GLY A 30 -16.15 9.13 -2.19
C GLY A 30 -16.79 7.77 -2.50
N LEU A 31 -16.20 6.97 -3.40
CA LEU A 31 -16.66 5.61 -3.63
C LEU A 31 -16.31 4.73 -2.42
N PRO A 32 -17.13 3.71 -2.11
CA PRO A 32 -16.87 2.80 -1.01
C PRO A 32 -15.67 1.90 -1.33
N VAL A 33 -14.50 2.32 -0.85
CA VAL A 33 -13.24 1.56 -0.96
C VAL A 33 -12.86 1.08 0.45
N PRO A 34 -12.59 -0.23 0.63
CA PRO A 34 -12.10 -0.73 1.92
C PRO A 34 -10.81 -0.01 2.34
N PRO A 35 -10.61 0.27 3.65
CA PRO A 35 -9.37 0.82 4.16
C PRO A 35 -8.18 -0.05 3.78
N GLY A 36 -7.06 0.57 3.42
CA GLY A 36 -5.87 -0.15 2.99
C GLY A 36 -4.67 0.78 2.80
N VAL A 37 -3.54 0.18 2.48
CA VAL A 37 -2.27 0.89 2.22
C VAL A 37 -1.73 0.56 0.83
N ALA A 38 -1.00 1.50 0.26
CA ALA A 38 -0.19 1.32 -0.93
C ALA A 38 1.29 1.21 -0.53
N LEU A 39 1.97 0.21 -1.09
CA LEU A 39 3.40 -0.04 -0.88
C LEU A 39 4.15 0.41 -2.14
N SER A 40 5.30 1.07 -1.98
CA SER A 40 6.16 1.35 -3.13
C SER A 40 6.85 0.08 -3.62
N GLY A 41 7.17 0.01 -4.92
CA GLY A 41 7.86 -1.15 -5.49
C GLY A 41 9.15 -1.52 -4.76
N ASP A 42 10.00 -0.54 -4.44
CA ASP A 42 11.25 -0.77 -3.71
C ASP A 42 11.06 -1.22 -2.24
N LEU A 43 9.90 -0.94 -1.62
CA LEU A 43 9.54 -1.50 -0.33
C LEU A 43 9.13 -2.97 -0.48
N VAL A 44 8.36 -3.29 -1.52
CA VAL A 44 7.94 -4.68 -1.82
C VAL A 44 9.16 -5.56 -2.10
N GLU A 45 10.10 -5.10 -2.93
CA GLU A 45 11.34 -5.83 -3.20
C GLU A 45 12.17 -6.08 -1.94
N ALA A 46 12.25 -5.09 -1.05
CA ALA A 46 12.97 -5.25 0.22
C ALA A 46 12.30 -6.28 1.14
N VAL A 47 10.96 -6.29 1.20
CA VAL A 47 10.24 -7.33 1.95
C VAL A 47 10.49 -8.71 1.31
N ALA A 48 10.44 -8.80 -0.02
CA ALA A 48 10.69 -10.05 -0.74
C ALA A 48 12.13 -10.56 -0.54
N SER A 49 13.10 -9.66 -0.38
CA SER A 49 14.50 -10.01 -0.09
C SER A 49 14.76 -10.34 1.40
N GLY A 50 13.73 -10.37 2.25
CA GLY A 50 13.87 -10.68 3.67
C GLY A 50 14.36 -9.53 4.55
N ASP A 51 14.28 -8.27 4.11
CA ASP A 51 14.63 -7.11 4.95
C ASP A 51 13.64 -6.97 6.12
N HIS A 52 14.05 -7.36 7.32
CA HIS A 52 13.22 -7.30 8.52
C HIS A 52 12.69 -5.89 8.82
N LYS A 53 13.48 -4.84 8.56
CA LYS A 53 13.03 -3.46 8.80
C LYS A 53 11.93 -3.06 7.81
N ALA A 54 12.00 -3.55 6.57
CA ALA A 54 10.95 -3.35 5.58
C ALA A 54 9.66 -4.07 6.00
N THR A 55 9.76 -5.31 6.48
CA THR A 55 8.61 -6.09 6.98
C THR A 55 7.96 -5.42 8.19
N GLU A 56 8.74 -4.98 9.18
CA GLU A 56 8.21 -4.24 10.34
C GLU A 56 7.51 -2.95 9.92
N LYS A 57 8.05 -2.25 8.91
CA LYS A 57 7.42 -1.04 8.38
C LYS A 57 6.05 -1.32 7.78
N VAL A 58 5.89 -2.42 7.04
CA VAL A 58 4.58 -2.84 6.52
C VAL A 58 3.66 -3.25 7.67
N ALA A 59 4.14 -4.04 8.63
CA ALA A 59 3.36 -4.47 9.79
C ALA A 59 2.80 -3.30 10.59
N ARG A 60 3.61 -2.26 10.84
CA ARG A 60 3.15 -1.03 11.51
C ARG A 60 2.11 -0.27 10.69
N ALA A 61 2.26 -0.23 9.37
CA ALA A 61 1.33 0.50 8.50
C ALA A 61 -0.06 -0.16 8.39
N ILE A 62 -0.15 -1.47 8.64
CA ILE A 62 -1.41 -2.21 8.62
C ILE A 62 -1.97 -2.49 10.03
N PHE A 63 -1.28 -2.05 11.08
CA PHE A 63 -1.63 -2.40 12.47
C PHE A 63 -3.06 -2.00 12.85
N ASP A 64 -3.51 -0.82 12.43
CA ASP A 64 -4.86 -0.32 12.72
C ASP A 64 -5.94 -0.87 11.75
N LEU A 65 -5.54 -1.65 10.74
CA LEU A 65 -6.48 -2.25 9.79
C LEU A 65 -7.04 -3.55 10.38
N LYS A 66 -8.36 -3.70 10.32
CA LYS A 66 -9.02 -4.96 10.70
C LYS A 66 -8.80 -5.97 9.58
N GLY A 67 -8.18 -7.09 9.92
CA GLY A 67 -8.09 -8.25 9.03
C GLY A 67 -9.47 -8.88 8.76
N PRO A 68 -9.54 -9.83 7.81
CA PRO A 68 -8.45 -10.37 7.00
C PRO A 68 -7.93 -9.38 5.94
N PHE A 69 -6.66 -9.52 5.56
CA PHE A 69 -6.03 -8.67 4.53
C PHE A 69 -6.09 -9.32 3.14
N ALA A 70 -6.25 -8.50 2.11
CA ALA A 70 -6.08 -8.89 0.72
C ALA A 70 -4.90 -8.12 0.11
N VAL A 71 -4.04 -8.84 -0.62
CA VAL A 71 -2.89 -8.24 -1.32
C VAL A 71 -3.18 -8.24 -2.82
N ARG A 72 -2.92 -7.11 -3.49
CA ARG A 72 -3.03 -6.99 -4.95
C ARG A 72 -1.74 -6.43 -5.52
N SER A 73 -1.06 -7.21 -6.36
CA SER A 73 0.08 -6.75 -7.15
C SER A 73 -0.40 -5.95 -8.35
N SER A 74 0.32 -4.89 -8.72
CA SER A 74 0.00 -4.07 -9.88
C SER A 74 0.73 -4.55 -11.10
#